data_AF-A0A7V3MLB9-F1
#
_entry.id   AF-A0A7V3MLB9-F1
#
_cell.length_a   1.000
_cell.length_b   1.000
_cell.length_c   1.000
_cell.angle_alpha   90.00
_cell.angle_beta   90.00
_cell.angle_gamma   90.00
#
_symmetry.space_group_name_H-M   'P 1'
#
loop_
_entity.id
_entity.type
_entity.pdbx_description
1 polymer ?
#
loop_
_entity_poly.entity_id
_entity_poly.type
_entity_poly.pdbx_seq_one_letter_code
_entity_poly.pdbx_strand_id
1 'polypeptide(L)'
;MGDKTTRREFLKRMAMTGAALTALPGSLVAAEPEAKRKSRVVMTTDRAVMPREGEVSQAVFEKMVGRCVAKLTDSKTGAEGWKKLFKPTDVVGIKVNCLFGRGVSTRP
;
A
#
# COMPACT_ATOMS: atom_id res chain seq x y z
N MET A 1 -33.77 4.74 38.59
CA MET A 1 -32.59 5.55 38.23
C MET A 1 -31.55 4.61 37.64
N GLY A 2 -31.55 4.41 36.32
CA GLY A 2 -30.68 3.43 35.67
C GLY A 2 -29.60 4.14 34.88
N ASP A 3 -28.35 4.08 35.34
CA ASP A 3 -27.22 4.64 34.60
C ASP A 3 -27.01 3.85 33.30
N LYS A 4 -27.44 4.45 32.18
CA LYS A 4 -27.10 3.93 30.85
C LYS A 4 -25.62 4.20 30.64
N THR A 5 -24.80 3.18 30.82
CA THR A 5 -23.37 3.25 30.50
C THR A 5 -23.23 3.70 29.04
N THR A 6 -22.77 4.93 28.83
CA THR A 6 -22.55 5.44 27.46
C THR A 6 -21.30 4.80 26.88
N ARG A 7 -21.17 4.78 25.55
CA ARG A 7 -19.95 4.30 24.87
C ARG A 7 -18.68 4.97 25.42
N ARG A 8 -18.77 6.26 25.75
CA ARG A 8 -17.67 7.04 26.35
C ARG A 8 -17.30 6.53 27.74
N GLU A 9 -18.29 6.26 28.60
CA GLU A 9 -18.05 5.76 29.95
C GLU A 9 -17.54 4.32 29.95
N PHE A 10 -18.02 3.50 29.02
CA PHE A 10 -17.47 2.17 28.79
C PHE A 10 -15.98 2.23 28.41
N LEU A 11 -15.61 3.10 27.45
CA LEU A 11 -14.21 3.26 27.03
C LEU A 11 -13.31 3.77 28.15
N LYS A 12 -13.77 4.73 28.96
CA LYS A 12 -13.02 5.21 30.13
C LYS A 12 -12.78 4.09 31.13
N ARG A 13 -13.82 3.30 31.44
CA ARG A 13 -13.70 2.18 32.38
C ARG A 13 -12.73 1.12 31.86
N MET A 14 -12.82 0.76 30.59
CA MET A 14 -11.89 -0.19 29.97
C MET A 14 -10.43 0.31 29.98
N ALA A 15 -10.20 1.59 29.70
CA ALA A 15 -8.86 2.18 29.76
C ALA A 15 -8.28 2.14 31.20
N MET A 16 -9.09 2.51 32.20
CA MET A 16 -8.68 2.50 33.61
C MET A 16 -8.42 1.08 34.12
N THR A 17 -9.27 0.11 33.78
CA THR A 17 -9.07 -1.29 34.14
C THR A 17 -7.86 -1.89 33.44
N GLY A 18 -7.68 -1.61 32.15
CA GLY A 18 -6.49 -2.05 31.40
C GLY A 18 -5.19 -1.51 32.00
N ALA A 19 -5.16 -0.22 32.37
CA ALA A 19 -4.01 0.38 33.04
C ALA A 19 -3.72 -0.24 34.42
N ALA A 20 -4.77 -0.51 35.22
CA ALA A 20 -4.61 -1.15 36.52
C ALA A 20 -4.04 -2.58 36.40
N LEU A 21 -4.45 -3.34 35.38
CA LEU A 21 -3.90 -4.66 35.11
C LEU A 21 -2.41 -4.60 34.77
N THR A 22 -1.95 -3.61 34.01
CA THR A 22 -0.51 -3.46 33.64
C THR A 22 0.42 -3.16 34.81
N ALA A 23 -0.12 -2.72 35.96
CA ALA A 23 0.65 -2.45 37.18
C ALA A 23 0.93 -3.70 38.02
N LEU A 24 0.32 -4.85 37.70
CA LEU A 24 0.56 -6.11 38.39
C LEU A 24 1.88 -6.73 37.89
N PRO A 25 2.79 -7.15 38.78
CA PRO A 25 4.04 -7.82 38.38
C PRO A 25 3.74 -9.10 37.59
N GLY A 26 4.31 -9.22 36.38
CA GLY A 26 4.10 -10.37 35.48
C GLY A 26 2.87 -10.28 34.56
N SER A 27 2.09 -9.20 34.62
CA SER A 27 0.91 -9.00 33.75
C SER A 27 1.23 -8.51 32.34
N LEU A 28 2.45 -8.00 32.13
CA LEU A 28 2.90 -7.49 30.84
C LEU A 28 3.34 -8.67 29.97
N VAL A 29 2.44 -9.15 29.12
CA VAL A 29 2.86 -9.91 27.94
C VAL A 29 3.49 -8.90 26.99
N ALA A 30 4.80 -9.01 26.78
CA ALA A 30 5.48 -8.22 25.77
C ALA A 30 4.82 -8.50 24.42
N ALA A 31 4.17 -7.48 23.84
CA ALA A 31 3.74 -7.57 22.46
C ALA A 31 4.97 -7.83 21.61
N GLU A 32 5.01 -8.97 20.91
CA GLU A 32 6.08 -9.20 19.96
C GLU A 32 6.09 -8.03 18.97
N PRO A 33 7.26 -7.44 18.67
CA PRO A 33 7.33 -6.36 17.71
C PRO A 33 6.79 -6.88 16.39
N GLU A 34 5.60 -6.39 16.00
CA GLU A 34 5.01 -6.72 14.72
C GLU A 34 6.05 -6.37 13.65
N ALA A 35 6.59 -7.39 12.99
CA ALA A 35 7.61 -7.21 11.98
C ALA A 35 7.04 -6.27 10.92
N LYS A 36 7.51 -5.01 10.91
CA LYS A 36 7.02 -3.98 9.99
C LYS A 36 7.26 -4.46 8.56
N ARG A 37 6.23 -5.06 7.95
CA ARG A 37 6.27 -5.54 6.59
C ARG A 37 6.41 -4.31 5.69
N LYS A 38 7.62 -4.07 5.19
CA LYS A 38 7.87 -2.95 4.29
C LYS A 38 7.13 -3.19 2.98
N SER A 39 6.47 -2.16 2.47
CA SER A 39 5.93 -2.18 1.11
C SER A 39 7.07 -2.29 0.10
N ARG A 40 6.88 -3.10 -0.94
CA ARG A 40 7.83 -3.22 -2.05
C ARG A 40 7.52 -2.19 -3.12
N VAL A 41 8.53 -1.43 -3.53
CA VAL A 41 8.44 -0.49 -4.65
C VAL A 41 9.49 -0.86 -5.69
N VAL A 42 9.10 -0.90 -6.95
CA VAL A 42 9.99 -1.15 -8.09
C VAL A 42 9.89 0.03 -9.04
N MET A 43 11.03 0.57 -9.46
CA MET A 43 11.12 1.69 -10.39
C MET A 43 11.96 1.28 -11.61
N THR A 44 11.53 1.73 -12.79
CA THR A 44 12.28 1.62 -14.04
C THR A 44 12.36 2.99 -14.69
N THR A 45 13.49 3.29 -15.31
CA THR A 45 13.73 4.53 -16.02
C THR A 45 14.38 4.21 -17.36
N ASP A 46 13.94 4.90 -18.41
CA ASP A 46 14.52 4.79 -19.74
C ASP A 46 14.42 6.16 -20.41
N ARG A 47 15.54 6.71 -20.86
CA ARG A 47 15.56 8.04 -21.51
C ARG A 47 14.88 8.01 -22.87
N ALA A 48 14.84 6.86 -23.54
CA ALA A 48 14.22 6.70 -24.84
C ALA A 48 12.69 6.64 -24.78
N VAL A 49 12.08 6.61 -23.58
CA VAL A 49 10.62 6.60 -23.43
C VAL A 49 9.99 7.93 -23.85
N MET A 50 10.72 9.03 -23.68
CA MET A 50 10.34 10.37 -24.13
C MET A 50 11.39 10.85 -25.15
N PRO A 51 11.37 10.36 -26.41
CA PRO A 51 12.39 10.70 -27.39
C PRO A 51 12.36 12.18 -27.78
N ARG A 52 11.19 12.82 -27.66
CA ARG A 52 10.93 14.25 -27.85
C ARG A 52 9.89 14.71 -26.83
N GLU A 53 9.84 16.01 -26.59
CA GLU A 53 8.84 16.59 -25.71
C GLU A 53 7.42 16.30 -26.24
N GLY A 54 6.53 15.84 -25.36
CA GLY A 54 5.16 15.48 -25.70
C GLY A 54 4.99 14.13 -26.43
N GLU A 55 6.08 13.46 -26.83
CA GLU A 55 6.02 12.15 -27.50
C GLU A 55 6.40 11.02 -26.55
N VAL A 56 5.58 9.96 -26.52
CA VAL A 56 5.85 8.74 -25.75
C VAL A 56 6.19 7.59 -26.70
N SER A 57 7.35 6.97 -26.53
CA SER A 57 7.69 5.74 -27.24
C SER A 57 6.97 4.56 -26.61
N GLN A 58 5.88 4.13 -27.23
CA GLN A 58 5.06 3.01 -26.76
C GLN A 58 5.88 1.72 -26.60
N ALA A 59 6.76 1.40 -27.56
CA ALA A 59 7.59 0.20 -27.49
C ALA A 59 8.57 0.20 -26.30
N VAL A 60 9.12 1.36 -25.94
CA VAL A 60 9.99 1.49 -24.76
C VAL A 60 9.15 1.43 -23.49
N PHE A 61 8.00 2.10 -23.47
CA PHE A 61 7.08 2.10 -22.33
C PHE A 61 6.56 0.69 -21.99
N GLU A 62 6.15 -0.10 -22.99
CA GLU A 62 5.71 -1.48 -22.80
C GLU A 62 6.82 -2.36 -22.19
N LYS A 63 8.07 -2.20 -22.65
CA LYS A 63 9.22 -2.89 -22.06
C LYS A 63 9.47 -2.45 -20.62
N MET A 64 9.36 -1.15 -20.32
CA MET A 64 9.49 -0.61 -18.97
C MET A 64 8.45 -1.23 -18.04
N VAL A 65 7.17 -1.19 -18.40
CA VAL A 65 6.08 -1.77 -17.61
C VAL A 65 6.30 -3.28 -17.41
N GLY A 66 6.63 -4.01 -18.48
CA GLY A 66 6.91 -5.44 -18.41
C GLY A 66 8.04 -5.80 -17.44
N ARG A 67 9.16 -5.05 -17.45
CA ARG A 67 10.27 -5.23 -16.50
C ARG A 67 9.84 -4.94 -15.06
N CYS A 68 9.09 -3.87 -14.82
CA CYS A 68 8.58 -3.52 -13.50
C CYS A 68 7.68 -4.62 -12.93
N VAL A 69 6.72 -5.11 -13.72
CA VAL A 69 5.77 -6.15 -13.29
C VAL A 69 6.48 -7.48 -13.06
N ALA A 70 7.41 -7.87 -13.93
CA ALA A 70 8.23 -9.06 -13.75
C ALA A 70 9.01 -8.98 -12.43
N LYS A 71 9.67 -7.85 -12.17
CA LYS A 71 10.45 -7.64 -10.94
C LYS A 71 9.58 -7.52 -9.70
N LEU A 72 8.39 -6.93 -9.78
CA LEU A 72 7.47 -6.79 -8.65
C LEU A 72 6.93 -8.13 -8.18
N THR A 73 6.71 -9.06 -9.13
CA THR A 73 6.07 -10.36 -8.90
C THR A 73 7.06 -11.53 -8.85
N ASP A 74 8.36 -11.25 -8.89
CA ASP A 74 9.45 -12.23 -8.97
C ASP A 74 9.20 -13.26 -10.11
N SER A 75 8.97 -12.75 -11.31
CA SER A 75 8.72 -13.52 -12.54
C SER A 75 9.81 -13.25 -13.58
N LYS A 76 9.99 -14.16 -14.55
CA LYS A 76 11.01 -13.99 -15.60
C LYS A 76 10.55 -13.00 -16.66
N THR A 77 9.25 -12.94 -16.92
CA THR A 77 8.65 -12.06 -17.93
C THR A 77 7.50 -11.22 -17.35
N GLY A 78 7.19 -10.11 -18.02
CA GLY A 78 6.04 -9.28 -17.65
C GLY A 78 4.71 -10.04 -17.79
N ALA A 79 4.59 -10.90 -18.82
CA ALA A 79 3.40 -11.72 -19.05
C ALA A 79 3.16 -12.74 -17.93
N GLU A 80 4.21 -13.41 -17.45
CA GLU A 80 4.13 -14.27 -16.26
C GLU A 80 3.71 -13.47 -15.03
N GLY A 81 4.28 -12.27 -14.86
CA GLY A 81 3.95 -11.41 -13.73
C GLY A 81 2.49 -10.94 -13.73
N TRP A 82 1.96 -10.54 -14.88
CA TRP A 82 0.54 -10.18 -14.99
C TRP A 82 -0.39 -11.35 -14.66
N LYS A 83 -0.06 -12.57 -15.13
CA LYS A 83 -0.84 -13.78 -14.84
C LYS A 83 -0.84 -14.18 -13.36
N LYS A 84 0.16 -13.73 -12.57
CA LYS A 84 0.15 -13.89 -11.11
C LYS A 84 -0.79 -12.92 -10.40
N LEU A 85 -1.10 -11.79 -11.02
CA LEU A 85 -1.95 -10.73 -10.44
C LEU A 85 -3.40 -10.83 -10.89
N PHE A 86 -3.64 -11.24 -12.14
CA PHE A 86 -4.97 -11.27 -12.76
C PHE A 86 -5.16 -12.51 -13.64
N LYS A 87 -6.40 -12.96 -13.77
CA LYS A 87 -6.83 -13.99 -14.72
C LYS A 87 -7.26 -13.33 -16.04
N PRO A 88 -7.21 -14.05 -17.18
CA PRO A 88 -7.70 -13.53 -18.47
C PRO A 88 -9.19 -13.14 -18.47
N THR A 89 -9.97 -13.67 -17.51
CA THR A 89 -11.41 -13.39 -17.36
C THR A 89 -11.70 -12.23 -16.41
N ASP A 90 -10.69 -11.65 -15.77
CA ASP A 90 -10.88 -10.54 -14.85
C ASP A 90 -11.12 -9.24 -15.62
N VAL A 91 -12.03 -8.40 -15.11
CA VAL A 91 -12.19 -7.01 -15.58
C VAL A 91 -11.31 -6.11 -14.71
N VAL A 92 -10.26 -5.53 -15.30
CA VAL A 92 -9.29 -4.69 -14.59
C VAL A 92 -9.62 -3.20 -14.77
N GLY A 93 -9.98 -2.53 -13.68
CA GLY A 93 -10.17 -1.08 -13.66
C GLY A 93 -8.87 -0.33 -13.43
N ILE A 94 -8.55 0.66 -14.27
CA ILE A 94 -7.36 1.50 -14.10
C ILE A 94 -7.75 2.78 -13.36
N LYS A 95 -7.35 2.89 -12.08
CA LYS A 95 -7.49 4.14 -11.33
C LYS A 95 -6.28 5.02 -11.59
N VAL A 96 -6.44 6.00 -12.48
CA VAL A 96 -5.47 7.09 -12.62
C VAL A 96 -5.50 7.93 -11.34
N ASN A 97 -4.33 8.11 -10.72
CA ASN A 97 -4.14 9.09 -9.66
C ASN A 97 -3.56 10.37 -10.28
N CYS A 98 -4.32 11.46 -10.24
CA CYS A 98 -3.91 12.74 -10.80
C CYS A 98 -3.03 13.56 -9.85
N LEU A 99 -2.69 13.03 -8.67
CA LEU A 99 -1.83 13.68 -7.66
C LEU A 99 -0.36 13.27 -7.84
N PHE A 100 0.11 13.15 -9.08
CA PHE A 100 1.41 12.55 -9.39
C PHE A 100 2.59 13.53 -9.29
N GLY A 101 2.36 14.80 -8.98
CA GLY A 101 3.44 15.78 -8.92
C GLY A 101 3.02 17.18 -8.50
N ARG A 102 4.04 18.01 -8.26
CA ARG A 102 3.89 19.43 -7.96
C ARG A 102 3.32 20.13 -9.21
N GLY A 103 2.22 20.87 -9.05
CA GLY A 103 1.53 21.57 -10.15
C GLY A 103 0.33 20.84 -10.78
N VAL A 104 0.12 19.56 -10.45
CA VAL A 104 -1.05 18.77 -10.91
C VAL A 104 -2.05 18.42 -9.79
N SER A 105 -1.75 18.80 -8.55
CA SER A 105 -2.71 18.78 -7.43
C SER A 105 -3.16 20.21 -7.11
N THR A 106 -4.48 20.42 -6.92
CA THR A 106 -5.04 21.71 -6.50
C THR A 106 -4.63 22.11 -5.08
N ARG A 107 -4.10 21.16 -4.29
CA ARG A 107 -3.46 21.40 -2.97
C ARG A 107 -2.30 20.40 -2.75
N PRO A 108 -1.04 20.85 -2.56
CA PRO A 108 0.09 19.99 -2.24
C PRO A 108 -0.03 19.31 -0.87
#